data_AF-A0A9E3AUM5-F1
#
_entry.id   AF-A0A9E3AUM5-F1
#
_cell.length_a   1.000
_cell.length_b   1.000
_cell.length_c   1.000
_cell.angle_alpha   90.00
_cell.angle_beta   90.00
_cell.angle_gamma   90.00
#
_symmetry.space_group_name_H-M   'P 1'
#
loop_
_entity.id
_entity.type
_entity.pdbx_description
1 polymer ?
#
loop_
_entity_poly.entity_id
_entity_poly.type
_entity_poly.pdbx_seq_one_letter_code
_entity_poly.pdbx_strand_id
1 'polypeptide(L)'
;ASEPPAQAAQILVRGETAALPLAGVIDIGAERARLSKERDRLRADVAKIEAKLANADFLKRAPEEVVEEQRERRETALARIAKLEEALRRLG
;
A
#
# COMPACT_ATOMS: atom_id res chain seq x y z
N ALA A 1 -6.85 -27.39 -16.32
CA ALA A 1 -7.76 -26.31 -15.89
C ALA A 1 -7.54 -25.14 -16.83
N SER A 2 -8.63 -24.48 -17.26
CA SER A 2 -8.57 -23.29 -18.11
C SER A 2 -7.86 -22.17 -17.35
N GLU A 3 -6.90 -21.49 -17.97
CA GLU A 3 -6.33 -20.28 -17.38
C GLU A 3 -7.44 -19.23 -17.20
N PRO A 4 -7.44 -18.51 -16.07
CA PRO A 4 -8.39 -17.43 -15.84
C PRO A 4 -8.12 -16.29 -16.83
N PRO A 5 -9.17 -15.63 -17.34
CA PRO A 5 -9.00 -14.46 -18.20
C PRO A 5 -8.21 -13.36 -17.48
N ALA A 6 -7.45 -12.57 -18.24
CA ALA A 6 -6.73 -11.42 -17.72
C ALA A 6 -7.69 -10.50 -16.95
N GLN A 7 -7.24 -9.98 -15.80
CA GLN A 7 -8.00 -9.06 -14.94
C GLN A 7 -9.28 -9.67 -14.33
N ALA A 8 -9.25 -10.96 -13.94
CA ALA A 8 -10.34 -11.59 -13.21
C ALA A 8 -10.02 -11.79 -11.73
N ALA A 9 -11.01 -11.57 -10.86
CA ALA A 9 -10.96 -12.04 -9.48
C ALA A 9 -11.28 -13.54 -9.46
N GLN A 10 -10.46 -14.34 -8.77
CA GLN A 10 -10.73 -15.76 -8.57
C GLN A 10 -11.44 -16.00 -7.24
N ILE A 11 -12.53 -16.77 -7.26
CA ILE A 11 -13.30 -17.15 -6.08
C ILE A 11 -13.40 -18.67 -6.08
N LEU A 12 -13.07 -19.30 -4.95
CA LEU A 12 -13.23 -20.74 -4.77
C LEU A 12 -14.62 -21.03 -4.18
N VAL A 13 -15.44 -21.77 -4.91
CA VAL A 13 -16.77 -22.19 -4.46
C VAL A 13 -16.83 -23.71 -4.50
N ARG A 14 -16.93 -24.35 -3.33
CA ARG A 14 -17.08 -25.82 -3.20
C ARG A 14 -15.98 -26.63 -3.92
N GLY A 15 -14.77 -26.09 -4.00
CA GLY A 15 -13.63 -26.74 -4.67
C GLY A 15 -13.51 -26.43 -6.16
N GLU A 16 -14.44 -25.68 -6.74
CA GLU A 16 -14.38 -25.20 -8.13
C GLU A 16 -13.90 -23.74 -8.16
N THR A 17 -13.09 -23.41 -9.16
CA THR A 17 -12.56 -22.05 -9.36
C THR A 17 -13.48 -21.28 -10.30
N ALA A 18 -14.11 -20.23 -9.79
CA ALA A 18 -14.86 -19.27 -10.59
C ALA A 18 -14.00 -18.03 -10.84
N ALA A 19 -13.97 -17.54 -12.09
CA ALA A 19 -13.33 -16.29 -12.45
C ALA A 19 -14.40 -15.23 -12.74
N LEU A 20 -14.37 -14.11 -12.02
CA LEU A 20 -15.21 -12.95 -12.28
C LEU A 20 -14.41 -11.93 -13.12
N PRO A 21 -14.76 -11.71 -14.40
CA PRO A 21 -14.14 -10.66 -15.20
C PRO A 21 -14.41 -9.30 -14.55
N LEU A 22 -13.35 -8.57 -14.18
CA LEU A 22 -13.50 -7.22 -13.61
C LEU A 22 -13.63 -6.14 -14.69
N ALA A 23 -13.29 -6.49 -15.94
CA ALA A 23 -13.45 -5.63 -17.11
C ALA A 23 -14.94 -5.27 -17.30
N GLY A 24 -15.28 -4.00 -17.06
CA GLY A 24 -16.65 -3.47 -17.15
C GLY A 24 -17.38 -3.29 -15.81
N VAL A 25 -16.82 -3.79 -14.69
CA VAL A 25 -17.39 -3.64 -13.34
C VAL A 25 -16.56 -2.70 -12.46
N ILE A 26 -15.25 -2.63 -12.69
CA ILE A 26 -14.31 -1.73 -11.99
C ILE A 26 -13.49 -0.99 -13.05
N ASP A 27 -13.47 0.35 -12.99
CA ASP A 27 -12.53 1.16 -13.76
C ASP A 27 -11.13 0.95 -13.17
N ILE A 28 -10.35 0.06 -13.79
CA ILE A 28 -8.98 -0.28 -13.39
C ILE A 28 -8.08 0.95 -13.45
N GLY A 29 -8.32 1.89 -14.36
CA GLY A 29 -7.60 3.15 -14.43
C GLY A 29 -7.88 4.02 -13.21
N ALA A 30 -9.15 4.17 -12.84
CA ALA A 30 -9.58 4.89 -11.64
C ALA A 30 -9.05 4.24 -10.35
N GLU A 31 -9.11 2.92 -10.25
CA GLU A 31 -8.63 2.19 -9.07
C GLU A 31 -7.10 2.27 -8.94
N ARG A 32 -6.36 2.15 -10.05
CA ARG A 32 -4.91 2.39 -10.08
C ARG A 32 -4.57 3.82 -9.65
N ALA A 33 -5.33 4.82 -10.12
CA ALA A 33 -5.12 6.21 -9.75
C ALA A 33 -5.39 6.44 -8.26
N ARG A 34 -6.46 5.85 -7.70
CA ARG A 34 -6.79 5.91 -6.28
C ARG A 34 -5.67 5.32 -5.42
N LEU A 35 -5.21 4.10 -5.74
CA LEU A 35 -4.16 3.41 -5.00
C LEU A 35 -2.81 4.12 -5.12
N SER A 36 -2.47 4.64 -6.30
CA SER A 36 -1.24 5.42 -6.51
C SER A 36 -1.25 6.70 -5.65
N LYS A 37 -2.39 7.40 -5.60
CA LYS A 37 -2.57 8.59 -4.78
C LYS A 37 -2.45 8.29 -3.28
N GLU A 38 -3.00 7.16 -2.81
CA GLU A 38 -2.84 6.71 -1.42
C GLU A 38 -1.36 6.41 -1.09
N ARG A 39 -0.67 5.67 -1.98
CA ARG A 39 0.75 5.37 -1.86
C ARG A 39 1.59 6.65 -1.78
N ASP A 40 1.34 7.61 -2.66
CA ASP A 40 2.15 8.83 -2.75
C ASP A 40 1.96 9.74 -1.53
N ARG A 41 0.75 9.78 -0.96
CA ARG A 41 0.49 10.44 0.34
C ARG A 41 1.29 9.81 1.46
N LEU A 42 1.26 8.47 1.58
CA LEU A 42 2.01 7.77 2.62
C LEU A 42 3.52 7.95 2.45
N ARG A 43 4.04 7.95 1.21
CA ARG A 43 5.45 8.24 0.93
C ARG A 43 5.84 9.64 1.37
N ALA A 44 4.99 10.64 1.12
CA ALA A 44 5.24 12.01 1.57
C ALA A 44 5.24 12.11 3.10
N ASP A 45 4.39 11.37 3.80
CA ASP A 45 4.37 11.35 5.26
C ASP A 45 5.59 10.63 5.84
N VAL A 46 6.01 9.50 5.25
CA VAL A 46 7.27 8.83 5.60
C VAL A 46 8.46 9.78 5.43
N ALA A 47 8.55 10.50 4.32
CA ALA A 47 9.65 11.44 4.09
C ALA A 47 9.72 12.53 5.16
N LYS A 48 8.58 13.03 5.64
CA LYS A 48 8.53 14.01 6.75
C LYS A 48 9.00 13.40 8.06
N ILE A 49 8.61 12.15 8.34
CA ILE A 49 9.03 11.45 9.55
C ILE A 49 10.54 11.17 9.50
N GLU A 50 11.06 10.71 8.36
CA GLU A 50 12.49 10.49 8.15
C GLU A 50 13.30 11.79 8.31
N ALA A 51 12.80 12.91 7.79
CA ALA A 51 13.43 14.21 7.99
C ALA A 51 13.50 14.61 9.48
N LYS A 52 12.46 14.32 10.27
CA LYS A 52 12.47 14.54 11.72
C LYS A 52 13.47 13.62 12.42
N LEU A 53 13.47 12.34 12.07
CA LEU A 53 14.37 11.33 12.66
C LEU A 53 15.84 11.52 12.25
N ALA A 54 16.12 12.15 11.11
CA ALA A 54 17.47 12.51 10.68
C ALA A 54 18.00 13.79 11.35
N ASN A 55 17.11 14.58 11.97
CA ASN A 55 17.50 15.81 12.65
C ASN A 55 18.10 15.50 14.03
N ALA A 56 19.41 15.68 14.16
CA ALA A 56 20.14 15.43 15.41
C ALA A 56 19.65 16.28 16.59
N ASP A 57 19.14 17.50 16.35
CA ASP A 57 18.59 18.35 17.41
C ASP A 57 17.24 17.82 17.90
N PHE A 58 16.44 17.23 17.00
CA PHE A 58 15.20 16.55 17.38
C PHE A 58 15.50 15.31 18.21
N LEU A 59 16.43 14.46 17.77
CA LEU A 59 16.82 13.25 18.52
C LEU A 59 17.40 13.55 19.92
N LYS A 60 18.09 14.68 20.08
CA LYS A 60 18.66 15.09 21.38
C LYS A 60 17.63 15.70 22.34
N ARG A 61 16.54 16.28 21.81
CA ARG A 61 15.56 17.04 22.60
C ARG A 61 14.23 16.32 22.78
N ALA A 62 13.87 15.44 21.85
CA ALA A 62 12.64 14.69 21.91
C ALA A 62 12.75 13.58 22.97
N PRO A 63 11.70 13.32 23.77
CA PRO A 63 11.62 12.15 24.61
C PRO A 63 11.77 10.86 23.77
N GLU A 64 12.37 9.84 24.36
CA GLU A 64 12.56 8.54 23.71
C GLU A 64 11.25 7.95 23.20
N GLU A 65 10.17 8.04 24.00
CA GLU A 65 8.82 7.62 23.61
C GLU A 65 8.33 8.29 22.31
N VAL A 66 8.62 9.58 22.12
CA VAL A 66 8.24 10.32 20.90
C VAL A 66 9.07 9.87 19.71
N VAL A 67 10.36 9.59 19.92
CA VAL A 67 11.25 9.07 18.86
C VAL A 67 10.79 7.69 18.42
N GLU A 68 10.47 6.81 19.36
CA GLU A 68 9.97 5.46 19.07
C GLU A 68 8.59 5.50 18.41
N GLU A 69 7.67 6.35 18.84
CA GLU A 69 6.38 6.55 18.16
C GLU A 69 6.58 6.97 16.69
N GLN A 70 7.52 7.88 16.42
CA GLN A 70 7.84 8.26 15.04
C GLN A 70 8.42 7.08 14.24
N ARG A 71 9.26 6.24 14.84
CA ARG A 71 9.80 5.04 14.19
C ARG A 71 8.71 4.01 13.87
N GLU A 72 7.85 3.70 14.83
CA GLU A 72 6.72 2.78 14.63
C GLU A 72 5.75 3.29 13.56
N ARG A 73 5.47 4.60 13.57
CA ARG A 73 4.63 5.23 12.55
C ARG A 73 5.26 5.13 11.16
N ARG A 74 6.58 5.30 11.06
CA ARG A 74 7.33 5.10 9.80
C ARG A 74 7.20 3.66 9.32
N GLU A 75 7.45 2.68 10.18
CA GLU A 75 7.37 1.26 9.80
C GLU A 75 5.96 0.85 9.37
N THR A 76 4.95 1.27 10.11
CA THR A 76 3.54 1.03 9.77
C THR A 76 3.19 1.61 8.40
N ALA A 77 3.63 2.84 8.11
CA ALA A 77 3.41 3.48 6.83
C ALA A 77 4.15 2.77 5.69
N LEU A 78 5.40 2.33 5.91
CA LEU A 78 6.17 1.55 4.94
C LEU A 78 5.51 0.20 4.63
N ALA A 79 5.04 -0.52 5.65
CA ALA A 79 4.31 -1.77 5.47
C ALA A 79 3.02 -1.57 4.66
N ARG A 80 2.32 -0.46 4.87
CA ARG A 80 1.13 -0.10 4.09
C ARG A 80 1.48 0.24 2.63
N ILE A 81 2.56 1.00 2.41
CA ILE A 81 3.07 1.30 1.06
C ILE A 81 3.38 0.01 0.30
N ALA A 82 4.07 -0.94 0.92
CA ALA A 82 4.39 -2.22 0.30
C ALA A 82 3.14 -2.97 -0.18
N LYS A 83 2.10 -3.04 0.65
CA LYS A 83 0.81 -3.65 0.28
C LYS A 83 0.12 -2.92 -0.88
N LEU A 84 0.18 -1.59 -0.90
CA LEU A 84 -0.38 -0.79 -2.00
C LEU A 84 0.40 -1.00 -3.30
N GLU A 85 1.72 -1.14 -3.23
CA GLU A 85 2.55 -1.46 -4.39
C GLU A 85 2.27 -2.88 -4.93
N GLU A 86 2.04 -3.87 -4.06
CA GLU A 86 1.58 -5.20 -4.47
C GLU A 86 0.20 -5.16 -5.13
N ALA A 87 -0.73 -4.38 -4.60
CA ALA A 87 -2.04 -4.18 -5.23
C ALA A 87 -1.90 -3.52 -6.60
N LEU A 88 -1.09 -2.47 -6.72
CA LEU A 88 -0.80 -1.79 -7.99
C LEU A 88 -0.13 -2.70 -9.01
N ARG A 89 0.77 -3.59 -8.58
CA ARG A 89 1.36 -4.63 -9.43
C ARG A 89 0.31 -5.62 -9.95
N ARG A 90 -0.63 -6.04 -9.10
CA ARG A 90 -1.72 -6.96 -9.51
C ARG A 90 -2.73 -6.33 -10.47
N LEU A 91 -2.88 -5.01 -10.45
CA LEU A 91 -3.74 -4.27 -11.39
C LEU A 91 -3.03 -3.94 -12.71
N GLY A 92 -1.72 -4.18 -12.79
CA GLY A 92 -0.90 -4.10 -14.02
C GLY A 92 -0.59 -5.47 -14.56
#